data_AF-A0AAU8E5D2-F1
#
_entry.id   AF-A0AAU8E5D2-F1
#
_cell.length_a   1.000
_cell.length_b   1.000
_cell.length_c   1.000
_cell.angle_alpha   90.00
_cell.angle_beta   90.00
_cell.angle_gamma   90.00
#
_symmetry.space_group_name_H-M   'P 1'
#
loop_
_entity.id
_entity.type
_entity.pdbx_description
1 polymer ?
#
loop_
_entity_poly.entity_id
_entity_poly.type
_entity_poly.pdbx_seq_one_letter_code
_entity_poly.pdbx_strand_id
1 'polypeptide(L)'
;MRLIRMLLLPVLALTTLSAHADEKDVARLTQLLEKSQTLSARFSQLTLDGSGTQLQETAGEMSLQRPGLFYWHTNAPAEQTMVSDGKKVTLWDPDLEQATIKNLDQRLTQTPALLLSGDVSKISQSFDISAKEAGGVIDFTLKPKTKDTLFDSLRLSFRNGLVNDMQMIDSVGQRTNILFTGVKANEPIPASKFKFDIPKGADVIQE
;
A
#
# COMPACT_ATOMS: atom_id res chain seq x y z
N MET A 1 8.61 63.07 43.82
CA MET A 1 8.40 62.44 42.49
C MET A 1 9.16 61.13 42.48
N ARG A 2 8.49 59.97 42.52
CA ARG A 2 9.12 58.64 42.55
C ARG A 2 9.30 58.14 41.11
N LEU A 3 10.56 57.95 40.70
CA LEU A 3 10.94 57.39 39.40
C LEU A 3 10.86 55.85 39.46
N ILE A 4 9.91 55.27 38.72
CA ILE A 4 9.79 53.82 38.52
C ILE A 4 10.78 53.42 37.42
N ARG A 5 11.83 52.66 37.80
CA ARG A 5 12.73 51.99 36.85
C ARG A 5 12.02 50.77 36.29
N MET A 6 11.62 50.85 35.03
CA MET A 6 11.02 49.75 34.29
C MET A 6 12.13 48.86 33.73
N LEU A 7 12.30 47.66 34.30
CA LEU A 7 13.21 46.63 33.77
C LEU A 7 12.60 46.04 32.49
N LEU A 8 13.30 46.14 31.36
CA LEU A 8 13.01 45.37 30.15
C LEU A 8 13.68 43.99 30.26
N LEU A 9 12.89 42.92 30.34
CA LEU A 9 13.34 41.55 30.10
C LEU A 9 13.34 41.29 28.58
N PRO A 10 14.42 40.76 27.98
CA PRO A 10 14.39 40.28 26.61
C PRO A 10 13.69 38.92 26.56
N VAL A 11 12.54 38.87 25.86
CA VAL A 11 11.85 37.62 25.55
C VAL A 11 12.62 36.92 24.43
N LEU A 12 13.31 35.84 24.77
CA LEU A 12 13.97 34.96 23.82
C LEU A 12 12.88 34.13 23.13
N ALA A 13 12.49 34.50 21.91
CA ALA A 13 11.57 33.73 21.08
C ALA A 13 12.28 32.45 20.62
N LEU A 14 12.02 31.33 21.30
CA LEU A 14 12.32 30.01 20.74
C LEU A 14 11.37 29.77 19.57
N THR A 15 11.87 29.97 18.35
CA THR A 15 11.21 29.46 17.15
C THR A 15 11.35 27.94 17.16
N THR A 16 10.29 27.26 17.56
CA THR A 16 10.17 25.81 17.37
C THR A 16 10.07 25.53 15.87
N LEU A 17 11.17 25.10 15.26
CA LEU A 17 11.16 24.41 13.98
C LEU A 17 10.42 23.08 14.17
N SER A 18 9.09 23.10 14.04
CA SER A 18 8.31 21.87 13.91
C SER A 18 8.72 21.19 12.61
N ALA A 19 9.14 19.94 12.73
CA ALA A 19 9.84 19.17 11.73
C ALA A 19 9.05 18.95 10.42
N HIS A 20 9.61 19.40 9.29
CA HIS A 20 9.23 19.05 7.91
C HIS A 20 9.57 17.60 7.50
N ALA A 21 9.65 16.67 8.45
CA ALA A 21 10.06 15.29 8.17
C ALA A 21 8.97 14.51 7.40
N ASP A 22 7.70 14.75 7.75
CA ASP A 22 6.54 14.04 7.17
C ASP A 22 6.35 14.42 5.68
N GLU A 23 6.48 15.71 5.33
CA GLU A 23 6.31 16.17 3.93
C GLU A 23 7.39 15.64 2.98
N LYS A 24 8.64 15.54 3.46
CA LYS A 24 9.76 15.05 2.64
C LYS A 24 9.59 13.57 2.30
N ASP A 25 9.21 12.75 3.28
CA ASP A 25 9.08 11.31 3.10
C ASP A 25 7.85 10.97 2.24
N VAL A 26 6.75 11.71 2.42
CA VAL A 26 5.58 11.68 1.52
C VAL A 26 6.00 11.98 0.08
N ALA A 27 6.71 13.08 -0.15
CA ALA A 27 7.13 13.47 -1.50
C ALA A 27 8.07 12.42 -2.12
N ARG A 28 8.96 11.84 -1.32
CA ARG A 28 9.89 10.80 -1.77
C ARG A 28 9.17 9.51 -2.14
N LEU A 29 8.25 9.03 -1.31
CA LEU A 29 7.40 7.88 -1.63
C LEU A 29 6.61 8.14 -2.91
N THR A 30 6.03 9.34 -3.00
CA THR A 30 5.22 9.75 -4.15
C THR A 30 6.02 9.68 -5.44
N GLN A 31 7.20 10.28 -5.44
CA GLN A 31 8.10 10.26 -6.59
C GLN A 31 8.52 8.84 -7.01
N LEU A 32 8.75 7.93 -6.06
CA LEU A 32 9.12 6.55 -6.36
C LEU A 32 7.94 5.77 -6.98
N LEU A 33 6.74 5.97 -6.45
CA LEU A 33 5.52 5.33 -6.96
C LEU A 33 5.12 5.86 -8.34
N GLU A 34 5.28 7.16 -8.60
CA GLU A 34 4.95 7.81 -9.87
C GLU A 34 5.93 7.52 -11.01
N LYS A 35 7.19 7.16 -10.68
CA LYS A 35 8.19 6.72 -11.68
C LYS A 35 7.77 5.47 -12.44
N SER A 36 6.86 4.66 -11.90
CA SER A 36 6.35 3.45 -12.52
C SER A 36 4.89 3.66 -12.93
N GLN A 37 4.66 3.94 -14.21
CA GLN A 37 3.32 4.04 -14.79
C GLN A 37 2.69 2.66 -14.99
N THR A 38 3.51 1.68 -15.36
CA THR A 38 3.17 0.26 -15.33
C THR A 38 4.18 -0.50 -14.48
N LEU A 39 3.74 -1.57 -13.86
CA LEU A 39 4.60 -2.49 -13.12
C LEU A 39 4.07 -3.90 -13.25
N SER A 40 4.93 -4.86 -13.53
CA SER A 40 4.62 -6.29 -13.44
C SER A 40 5.68 -7.00 -12.63
N ALA A 41 5.28 -7.97 -11.81
CA ALA A 41 6.19 -8.75 -10.98
C ALA A 41 5.57 -10.10 -10.63
N ARG A 42 6.41 -11.04 -10.22
CA ARG A 42 5.97 -12.18 -9.41
C ARG A 42 6.08 -11.84 -7.94
N PHE A 43 5.27 -12.49 -7.12
CA PHE A 43 5.38 -12.37 -5.67
C PHE A 43 5.44 -13.75 -5.00
N SER A 44 6.10 -13.77 -3.85
CA SER A 44 5.96 -14.81 -2.82
C SER A 44 5.46 -14.12 -1.57
N GLN A 45 4.39 -14.64 -0.98
CA GLN A 45 3.72 -14.08 0.17
C GLN A 45 3.71 -15.11 1.30
N LEU A 46 4.02 -14.65 2.50
CA LEU A 46 3.99 -15.41 3.72
C LEU A 46 3.13 -14.68 4.73
N THR A 47 2.06 -15.32 5.19
CA THR A 47 1.10 -14.77 6.16
C THR A 47 1.15 -15.61 7.44
N LEU A 48 1.43 -14.95 8.56
CA LEU A 48 1.46 -15.54 9.89
C LEU A 48 0.31 -14.93 10.72
N ASP A 49 -0.52 -15.76 11.34
CA ASP A 49 -1.59 -15.31 12.23
C ASP A 49 -1.06 -14.58 13.49
N GLY A 50 -1.96 -13.88 14.20
CA GLY A 50 -1.59 -13.13 15.41
C GLY A 50 -1.10 -14.00 16.57
N SER A 51 -1.44 -15.29 16.59
CA SER A 51 -0.93 -16.27 17.56
C SER A 51 0.45 -16.83 17.19
N GLY A 52 0.92 -16.64 15.96
CA GLY A 52 2.19 -17.19 15.48
C GLY A 52 2.14 -18.68 15.18
N THR A 53 0.95 -19.26 15.03
CA THR A 53 0.71 -20.71 14.91
C THR A 53 0.37 -21.15 13.49
N GLN A 54 -0.32 -20.31 12.73
CA GLN A 54 -0.75 -20.62 11.37
C GLN A 54 0.08 -19.82 10.39
N LEU A 55 0.84 -20.56 9.57
CA LEU A 55 1.66 -20.03 8.50
C LEU A 55 1.04 -20.42 7.16
N GLN A 56 0.72 -19.44 6.34
CA GLN A 56 0.26 -19.64 4.97
C GLN A 56 1.30 -19.06 4.00
N GLU A 57 1.70 -19.87 3.03
CA GLU A 57 2.55 -19.42 1.92
C GLU A 57 1.74 -19.43 0.63
N THR A 58 1.85 -18.35 -0.13
CA THR A 58 1.23 -18.21 -1.44
C THR A 58 2.21 -17.56 -2.40
N ALA A 59 2.01 -17.79 -3.70
CA ALA A 59 2.82 -17.17 -4.73
C ALA A 59 1.93 -16.84 -5.92
N GLY A 60 2.41 -15.93 -6.76
CA GLY A 60 1.60 -15.48 -7.87
C GLY A 60 2.25 -14.39 -8.69
N GLU A 61 1.41 -13.68 -9.42
CA GLU A 61 1.83 -12.57 -10.26
C GLU A 61 0.94 -11.36 -10.06
N MET A 62 1.54 -10.20 -10.29
CA MET A 62 0.85 -8.93 -10.23
C MET A 62 1.15 -8.09 -11.47
N SER A 63 0.19 -7.24 -11.80
CA SER A 63 0.33 -6.19 -12.80
C SER A 63 -0.43 -4.97 -12.32
N LEU A 64 0.11 -3.79 -12.54
CA LEU A 64 -0.61 -2.54 -12.33
C LEU A 64 -0.33 -1.58 -13.46
N GLN A 65 -1.29 -0.70 -13.69
CA GLN A 65 -1.17 0.44 -14.56
C GLN A 65 -1.87 1.62 -13.91
N ARG A 66 -1.15 2.73 -13.77
CA ARG A 66 -1.73 3.94 -13.20
C ARG A 66 -2.63 4.66 -14.20
N PRO A 67 -3.70 5.33 -13.72
CA PRO A 67 -4.23 5.27 -12.36
C PRO A 67 -5.16 4.05 -12.15
N GLY A 68 -5.05 3.38 -11.00
CA GLY A 68 -6.10 2.50 -10.47
C GLY A 68 -6.28 1.11 -11.12
N LEU A 69 -5.62 0.80 -12.23
CA LEU A 69 -5.69 -0.54 -12.82
C LEU A 69 -4.74 -1.49 -12.08
N PHE A 70 -5.26 -2.65 -11.72
CA PHE A 70 -4.53 -3.62 -10.91
C PHE A 70 -5.00 -5.03 -11.25
N TYR A 71 -4.06 -5.97 -11.21
CA TYR A 71 -4.30 -7.39 -11.37
C TYR A 71 -3.38 -8.12 -10.39
N TRP A 72 -3.95 -9.02 -9.61
CA TRP A 72 -3.25 -9.86 -8.66
C TRP A 72 -3.82 -11.25 -8.74
N HIS A 73 -2.97 -12.20 -9.12
CA HIS A 73 -3.37 -13.59 -9.23
C HIS A 73 -2.50 -14.40 -8.28
N THR A 74 -3.15 -15.06 -7.33
CA THR A 74 -2.56 -16.04 -6.44
C THR A 74 -2.75 -17.41 -7.06
N ASN A 75 -1.68 -18.20 -7.13
CA ASN A 75 -1.70 -19.55 -7.67
C ASN A 75 -2.37 -20.54 -6.69
N ALA A 76 -2.80 -21.69 -7.20
CA ALA A 76 -3.22 -22.83 -6.39
C ALA A 76 -2.16 -23.22 -5.33
N PRO A 77 -2.56 -23.74 -4.15
CA PRO A 77 -3.90 -24.23 -3.81
C PRO A 77 -4.88 -23.19 -3.26
N ALA A 78 -4.44 -21.96 -2.99
CA ALA A 78 -5.31 -20.85 -2.57
C ALA A 78 -5.53 -19.90 -3.76
N GLU A 79 -6.03 -20.46 -4.87
CA GLU A 79 -6.16 -19.72 -6.12
C GLU A 79 -7.17 -18.61 -5.96
N GLN A 80 -6.76 -17.36 -6.23
CA GLN A 80 -7.66 -16.20 -6.18
C GLN A 80 -7.21 -15.19 -7.20
N THR A 81 -8.17 -14.51 -7.83
CA THR A 81 -7.87 -13.45 -8.81
C THR A 81 -8.54 -12.16 -8.40
N MET A 82 -7.77 -11.11 -8.25
CA MET A 82 -8.25 -9.78 -7.93
C MET A 82 -7.92 -8.83 -9.08
N VAL A 83 -8.93 -8.17 -9.63
CA VAL A 83 -8.80 -7.27 -10.77
C VAL A 83 -9.48 -5.95 -10.48
N SER A 84 -8.78 -4.85 -10.73
CA SER A 84 -9.33 -3.50 -10.71
C SER A 84 -9.37 -2.92 -12.11
N ASP A 85 -10.55 -2.45 -12.53
CA ASP A 85 -10.76 -1.70 -13.77
C ASP A 85 -10.59 -0.18 -13.59
N GLY A 86 -10.12 0.25 -12.41
CA GLY A 86 -9.94 1.64 -12.03
C GLY A 86 -11.18 2.29 -11.41
N LYS A 87 -12.32 1.59 -11.40
CA LYS A 87 -13.57 2.02 -10.74
C LYS A 87 -14.04 1.00 -9.70
N LYS A 88 -13.90 -0.28 -10.01
CA LYS A 88 -14.32 -1.40 -9.18
C LYS A 88 -13.19 -2.40 -9.04
N VAL A 89 -13.19 -3.09 -7.91
CA VAL A 89 -12.35 -4.26 -7.65
C VAL A 89 -13.25 -5.48 -7.68
N THR A 90 -12.89 -6.47 -8.48
CA THR A 90 -13.50 -7.79 -8.51
C THR A 90 -12.52 -8.78 -7.92
N LEU A 91 -12.93 -9.45 -6.84
CA LEU A 91 -12.25 -10.61 -6.27
C LEU A 91 -12.99 -11.88 -6.72
N TRP A 92 -12.28 -12.76 -7.40
CA TRP A 92 -12.76 -14.06 -7.84
C TRP A 92 -12.11 -15.16 -7.00
N ASP A 93 -12.97 -15.99 -6.41
CA ASP A 93 -12.59 -17.21 -5.72
C ASP A 93 -13.16 -18.42 -6.51
N PRO A 94 -12.31 -19.19 -7.21
CA PRO A 94 -12.73 -20.34 -8.00
C PRO A 94 -13.25 -21.50 -7.16
N ASP A 95 -12.78 -21.67 -5.92
CA ASP A 95 -13.22 -22.77 -5.05
C ASP A 95 -14.66 -22.56 -4.56
N LEU A 96 -15.05 -21.30 -4.38
CA LEU A 96 -16.41 -20.91 -4.04
C LEU A 96 -17.29 -20.64 -5.27
N GLU A 97 -16.72 -20.66 -6.47
CA GLU A 97 -17.33 -20.17 -7.70
C GLU A 97 -17.96 -18.77 -7.52
N GLN A 98 -17.28 -17.88 -6.77
CA GLN A 98 -17.86 -16.61 -6.31
C GLN A 98 -17.04 -15.40 -6.77
N ALA A 99 -17.74 -14.39 -7.29
CA ALA A 99 -17.19 -13.07 -7.59
C ALA A 99 -17.74 -12.02 -6.63
N THR A 100 -16.85 -11.41 -5.83
CA THR A 100 -17.17 -10.27 -4.98
C THR A 100 -16.73 -8.98 -5.66
N ILE A 101 -17.66 -8.05 -5.89
CA ILE A 101 -17.41 -6.79 -6.56
C ILE A 101 -17.60 -5.64 -5.57
N LYS A 102 -16.57 -4.82 -5.42
CA LYS A 102 -16.61 -3.62 -4.57
C LYS A 102 -16.24 -2.39 -5.39
N ASN A 103 -16.75 -1.23 -5.02
CA ASN A 103 -16.21 0.02 -5.54
C ASN A 103 -14.74 0.14 -5.10
N LEU A 104 -13.88 0.71 -5.95
CA LEU A 104 -12.52 1.06 -5.56
C LEU A 104 -12.60 2.27 -4.62
N ASP A 105 -12.95 2.01 -3.36
CA ASP A 105 -12.97 3.01 -2.31
C ASP A 105 -11.54 3.25 -1.78
N GLN A 106 -11.31 4.46 -1.27
CA GLN A 106 -9.99 4.89 -0.78
C GLN A 106 -9.58 4.20 0.53
N ARG A 107 -10.48 3.41 1.12
CA ARG A 107 -10.20 2.61 2.31
C ARG A 107 -9.47 1.35 1.86
N LEU A 108 -8.14 1.47 1.77
CA LEU A 108 -7.15 0.43 1.45
C LEU A 108 -7.13 -0.72 2.48
N THR A 109 -8.27 -1.27 2.86
CA THR A 109 -8.40 -2.07 4.09
C THR A 109 -8.09 -3.55 3.91
N GLN A 110 -8.17 -4.12 2.70
CA GLN A 110 -8.05 -5.58 2.51
C GLN A 110 -6.87 -6.05 1.67
N THR A 111 -6.25 -5.18 0.86
CA THR A 111 -5.13 -5.59 -0.01
C THR A 111 -4.04 -4.52 -0.03
N PRO A 112 -2.93 -4.73 0.71
CA PRO A 112 -1.81 -3.80 0.76
C PRO A 112 -1.29 -3.36 -0.59
N ALA A 113 -1.26 -4.29 -1.55
CA ALA A 113 -0.77 -4.05 -2.91
C ALA A 113 -1.61 -3.03 -3.70
N LEU A 114 -2.85 -2.74 -3.30
CA LEU A 114 -3.65 -1.67 -3.90
C LEU A 114 -3.05 -0.27 -3.65
N LEU A 115 -2.23 -0.11 -2.61
CA LEU A 115 -1.43 1.11 -2.42
C LEU A 115 -0.52 1.36 -3.64
N LEU A 116 -0.05 0.29 -4.28
CA LEU A 116 0.84 0.39 -5.44
C LEU A 116 0.12 0.90 -6.68
N SER A 117 -1.20 0.77 -6.82
CA SER A 117 -1.97 1.24 -7.99
C SER A 117 -2.79 2.50 -7.70
N GLY A 118 -3.02 2.80 -6.42
CA GLY A 118 -3.86 3.90 -5.95
C GLY A 118 -3.34 5.31 -6.23
N ASP A 119 -4.17 6.29 -5.89
CA ASP A 119 -3.87 7.71 -6.00
C ASP A 119 -2.88 8.14 -4.91
N VAL A 120 -1.62 8.29 -5.34
CA VAL A 120 -0.48 8.56 -4.47
C VAL A 120 -0.60 9.92 -3.78
N SER A 121 -1.30 10.88 -4.41
CA SER A 121 -1.51 12.21 -3.86
C SER A 121 -2.41 12.23 -2.62
N LYS A 122 -3.21 11.17 -2.42
CA LYS A 122 -4.13 11.03 -1.28
C LYS A 122 -3.56 10.22 -0.13
N ILE A 123 -2.46 9.50 -0.33
CA ILE A 123 -1.86 8.65 0.71
C ILE A 123 -1.52 9.47 1.96
N SER A 124 -0.96 10.67 1.81
CA SER A 124 -0.59 11.52 2.95
C SER A 124 -1.78 12.01 3.80
N GLN A 125 -3.00 11.99 3.25
CA GLN A 125 -4.21 12.34 3.98
C GLN A 125 -4.65 11.22 4.92
N SER A 126 -4.34 9.97 4.56
CA SER A 126 -4.75 8.78 5.30
C SER A 126 -3.65 8.19 6.18
N PHE A 127 -2.38 8.47 5.88
CA PHE A 127 -1.23 7.85 6.54
C PHE A 127 -0.20 8.86 7.02
N ASP A 128 0.39 8.57 8.20
CA ASP A 128 1.68 9.11 8.62
C ASP A 128 2.78 8.28 7.94
N ILE A 129 3.75 8.95 7.31
CA ILE A 129 4.76 8.27 6.48
C ILE A 129 6.15 8.61 7.01
N SER A 130 6.95 7.57 7.23
CA SER A 130 8.36 7.73 7.61
C SER A 130 9.24 6.87 6.73
N ALA A 131 10.43 7.37 6.40
CA ALA A 131 11.41 6.65 5.60
C ALA A 131 12.68 6.34 6.39
N LYS A 132 13.26 5.17 6.13
CA LYS A 132 14.63 4.81 6.54
C LYS A 132 15.38 4.34 5.32
N GLU A 133 16.64 4.73 5.19
CA GLU A 133 17.47 4.34 4.06
C GLU A 133 18.77 3.72 4.56
N ALA A 134 19.05 2.50 4.11
CA ALA A 134 20.27 1.77 4.46
C ALA A 134 20.64 0.80 3.32
N GLY A 135 21.93 0.72 2.99
CA GLY A 135 22.43 -0.28 2.04
C GLY A 135 21.78 -0.24 0.64
N GLY A 136 21.40 0.96 0.16
CA GLY A 136 20.73 1.14 -1.14
C GLY A 136 19.26 0.72 -1.17
N VAL A 137 18.66 0.48 0.00
CA VAL A 137 17.24 0.21 0.18
C VAL A 137 16.60 1.37 0.93
N ILE A 138 15.43 1.80 0.47
CA ILE A 138 14.60 2.80 1.14
C ILE A 138 13.33 2.09 1.63
N ASP A 139 13.14 2.06 2.94
CA ASP A 139 11.98 1.48 3.60
C ASP A 139 11.03 2.60 4.02
N PHE A 140 9.82 2.59 3.49
CA PHE A 140 8.74 3.46 3.94
C PHE A 140 7.85 2.71 4.91
N THR A 141 7.52 3.32 6.04
CA THR A 141 6.51 2.85 6.98
C THR A 141 5.32 3.79 6.93
N LEU A 142 4.16 3.25 6.59
CA LEU A 142 2.88 3.93 6.56
C LEU A 142 2.05 3.46 7.76
N LYS A 143 1.59 4.41 8.57
CA LYS A 143 0.69 4.16 9.69
C LYS A 143 -0.61 4.91 9.49
N PRO A 144 -1.78 4.25 9.58
CA PRO A 144 -3.04 4.96 9.44
C PRO A 144 -3.20 6.06 10.48
N LYS A 145 -3.69 7.23 10.06
CA LYS A 145 -4.01 8.36 10.95
C LYS A 145 -5.28 8.10 11.79
N THR A 146 -6.15 7.20 11.32
CA THR A 146 -7.40 6.83 11.98
C THR A 146 -7.32 5.43 12.55
N LYS A 147 -8.01 5.17 13.67
CA LYS A 147 -8.08 3.84 14.30
C LYS A 147 -9.13 2.90 13.68
N ASP A 148 -9.96 3.40 12.77
CA ASP A 148 -10.97 2.63 12.03
C ASP A 148 -10.33 1.96 10.80
N THR A 149 -9.25 1.21 11.01
CA THR A 149 -8.53 0.51 9.93
C THR A 149 -8.29 -0.95 10.29
N LEU A 150 -8.36 -1.81 9.28
CA LEU A 150 -8.09 -3.23 9.42
C LEU A 150 -6.60 -3.56 9.58
N PHE A 151 -5.71 -2.55 9.49
CA PHE A 151 -4.28 -2.75 9.70
C PHE A 151 -3.64 -1.70 10.59
N ASP A 152 -2.57 -2.10 11.27
CA ASP A 152 -1.78 -1.29 12.21
C ASP A 152 -0.62 -0.59 11.48
N SER A 153 0.09 -1.31 10.61
CA SER A 153 1.19 -0.72 9.83
C SER A 153 1.43 -1.42 8.51
N LEU A 154 1.95 -0.65 7.55
CA LEU A 154 2.41 -1.13 6.25
C LEU A 154 3.84 -0.66 6.01
N ARG A 155 4.74 -1.57 5.71
CA ARG A 155 6.09 -1.30 5.21
C ARG A 155 6.14 -1.55 3.70
N LEU A 156 6.75 -0.63 2.97
CA LEU A 156 7.03 -0.76 1.54
C LEU A 156 8.49 -0.39 1.28
N SER A 157 9.23 -1.32 0.69
CA SER A 157 10.67 -1.20 0.50
C SER A 157 10.99 -1.06 -0.98
N PHE A 158 11.91 -0.15 -1.31
CA PHE A 158 12.40 0.06 -2.67
C PHE A 158 13.90 -0.22 -2.74
N ARG A 159 14.32 -0.92 -3.79
CA ARG A 159 15.74 -1.14 -4.12
C ARG A 159 15.99 -0.66 -5.54
N ASN A 160 17.00 0.21 -5.72
CA ASN A 160 17.32 0.81 -7.02
C ASN A 160 16.12 1.50 -7.70
N GLY A 161 15.19 2.04 -6.91
CA GLY A 161 13.98 2.72 -7.41
C GLY A 161 12.82 1.81 -7.82
N LEU A 162 12.96 0.50 -7.69
CA LEU A 162 11.90 -0.49 -7.94
C LEU A 162 11.38 -1.05 -6.62
N VAL A 163 10.11 -1.49 -6.60
CA VAL A 163 9.55 -2.18 -5.44
C VAL A 163 10.33 -3.47 -5.17
N ASN A 164 10.60 -3.74 -3.90
CA ASN A 164 11.38 -4.91 -3.48
C ASN A 164 10.54 -5.85 -2.60
N ASP A 165 9.95 -5.31 -1.54
CA ASP A 165 9.12 -6.08 -0.61
C ASP A 165 8.09 -5.20 0.09
N MET A 166 7.08 -5.86 0.63
CA MET A 166 6.05 -5.26 1.48
C MET A 166 5.87 -6.09 2.75
N GLN A 167 5.46 -5.42 3.82
CA GLN A 167 4.98 -6.07 5.03
C GLN A 167 3.75 -5.35 5.56
N MET A 168 2.68 -6.08 5.82
CA MET A 168 1.52 -5.57 6.55
C MET A 168 1.45 -6.24 7.92
N ILE A 169 1.10 -5.46 8.94
CA ILE A 169 0.61 -5.98 10.22
C ILE A 169 -0.83 -5.51 10.36
N ASP A 170 -1.76 -6.46 10.47
CA ASP A 170 -3.18 -6.17 10.61
C ASP A 170 -3.55 -5.75 12.05
N SER A 171 -4.80 -5.34 12.29
CA SER A 171 -5.24 -4.89 13.62
C SER A 171 -5.31 -6.00 14.68
N VAL A 172 -5.28 -7.27 14.28
CA VAL A 172 -5.31 -8.44 15.18
C VAL A 172 -3.93 -9.11 15.32
N GLY A 173 -2.89 -8.51 14.72
CA GLY A 173 -1.51 -8.97 14.81
C GLY A 173 -1.07 -9.94 13.72
N GLN A 174 -1.93 -10.25 12.74
CA GLN A 174 -1.53 -11.03 11.56
C GLN A 174 -0.44 -10.26 10.81
N ARG A 175 0.63 -10.96 10.44
CA ARG A 175 1.74 -10.41 9.68
C ARG A 175 1.78 -11.03 8.30
N THR A 176 1.67 -10.19 7.28
CA THR A 176 1.84 -10.60 5.88
C THR A 176 3.11 -10.00 5.33
N ASN A 177 4.01 -10.82 4.80
CA ASN A 177 5.25 -10.44 4.15
C ASN A 177 5.17 -10.81 2.67
N ILE A 178 5.48 -9.88 1.78
CA ILE A 178 5.42 -10.06 0.32
C ILE A 178 6.78 -9.70 -0.27
N LEU A 179 7.40 -10.63 -0.99
CA LEU A 179 8.63 -10.39 -1.73
C LEU A 179 8.32 -10.33 -3.23
N PHE A 180 8.76 -9.27 -3.89
CA PHE A 180 8.60 -9.12 -5.33
C PHE A 180 9.86 -9.56 -6.08
N THR A 181 9.67 -10.28 -7.18
CA THR A 181 10.76 -10.76 -8.04
C THR A 181 10.42 -10.55 -9.51
N GLY A 182 11.45 -10.44 -10.35
CA GLY A 182 11.26 -10.20 -11.80
C GLY A 182 10.52 -8.89 -12.09
N VAL A 183 10.73 -7.87 -11.27
CA VAL A 183 10.04 -6.58 -11.37
C VAL A 183 10.41 -5.88 -12.68
N LYS A 184 9.39 -5.55 -13.46
CA LYS A 184 9.52 -4.79 -14.71
C LYS A 184 8.63 -3.55 -14.61
N ALA A 185 9.21 -2.38 -14.81
CA ALA A 185 8.51 -1.11 -14.77
C ALA A 185 8.46 -0.48 -16.16
N ASN A 186 7.36 0.23 -16.46
CA ASN A 186 7.16 0.99 -17.69
C ASN A 186 7.22 0.16 -18.98
N GLU A 187 6.98 -1.16 -18.90
CA GLU A 187 6.71 -2.01 -20.05
C GLU A 187 5.21 -1.98 -20.42
N PRO A 188 4.82 -2.11 -21.70
CA PRO A 188 3.41 -2.17 -22.09
C PRO A 188 2.70 -3.39 -21.48
N ILE A 189 1.51 -3.17 -20.90
CA ILE A 189 0.64 -4.23 -20.40
C ILE A 189 -0.67 -4.22 -21.22
N PRO A 190 -1.12 -5.36 -21.77
CA PRO A 190 -2.38 -5.41 -22.50
C PRO A 190 -3.56 -5.00 -21.60
N ALA A 191 -4.44 -4.12 -22.10
CA ALA A 191 -5.61 -3.66 -21.35
C ALA A 191 -6.56 -4.80 -20.93
N SER A 192 -6.54 -5.94 -21.64
CA SER A 192 -7.29 -7.14 -21.28
C SER A 192 -6.85 -7.74 -19.94
N LYS A 193 -5.61 -7.48 -19.46
CA LYS A 193 -5.12 -7.96 -18.17
C LYS A 193 -5.90 -7.38 -16.99
N PHE A 194 -6.53 -6.22 -17.18
CA PHE A 194 -7.31 -5.50 -16.16
C PHE A 194 -8.82 -5.65 -16.33
N LYS A 195 -9.25 -6.66 -17.09
CA LYS A 195 -10.66 -7.03 -17.24
C LYS A 195 -10.85 -8.44 -16.75
N PHE A 196 -11.93 -8.67 -16.02
CA PHE A 196 -12.29 -9.99 -15.54
C PHE A 196 -13.67 -10.38 -16.06
N ASP A 197 -13.73 -11.46 -16.84
CA ASP A 197 -14.97 -12.04 -17.32
C ASP A 197 -15.45 -13.07 -16.29
N ILE A 198 -16.50 -12.73 -15.54
CA ILE A 198 -17.04 -13.61 -14.51
C ILE A 198 -17.61 -14.88 -15.17
N PRO A 199 -17.19 -16.08 -14.73
CA PRO A 199 -17.70 -17.34 -15.28
C PRO A 199 -19.22 -17.45 -15.18
N LYS A 200 -19.83 -18.09 -16.18
CA LYS A 200 -21.28 -18.36 -16.14
C LYS A 200 -21.61 -19.29 -14.98
N GLY A 201 -22.62 -18.94 -14.20
CA GLY A 201 -23.07 -19.71 -13.05
C GLY A 201 -22.42 -19.33 -11.73
N ALA A 202 -21.41 -18.46 -11.75
CA ALA A 202 -20.81 -17.92 -10.55
C ALA A 202 -21.81 -17.15 -9.68
N ASP A 203 -21.66 -17.27 -8.36
CA ASP A 203 -22.34 -16.38 -7.43
C ASP A 203 -21.70 -14.98 -7.48
N VAL A 204 -22.51 -13.92 -7.47
CA VAL A 204 -22.04 -12.55 -7.60
C VAL A 204 -22.55 -11.71 -6.44
N ILE A 205 -21.61 -11.28 -5.59
CA ILE A 205 -21.87 -10.39 -4.46
C ILE A 205 -21.42 -8.98 -4.83
N GLN A 206 -22.27 -7.98 -4.60
CA GLN A 206 -21.94 -6.56 -4.80
C GLN A 206 -22.07 -5.81 -3.48
N GLU A 207 -21.01 -5.10 -3.09
CA GLU A 207 -20.94 -4.23 -1.89
C GLU A 207 -20.79 -2.75 -2.25
#